data_AF-A0A7C1I0Q0-F1
#
_entry.id   AF-A0A7C1I0Q0-F1
#
_cell.length_a   1.000
_cell.length_b   1.000
_cell.length_c   1.000
_cell.angle_alpha   90.00
_cell.angle_beta   90.00
_cell.angle_gamma   90.00
#
_symmetry.space_group_name_H-M   'P 1'
#
loop_
_entity.id
_entity.type
_entity.pdbx_description
1 polymer ?
#
loop_
_entity_poly.entity_id
_entity_poly.type
_entity_poly.pdbx_seq_one_letter_code
_entity_poly.pdbx_strand_id
1 'polypeptide(L)'
;MTNNYYCPICKSNMNIGNSVVISAKSPDNDKGLLFLETELGNYSKTTHPEFKLKKGVEYKFYCPVCHAKLNTPENPNLVKLLMTDETGKECEIIISNIIGEHCTYKIRDKKAEAFGPDADKYRRYIDLPTEYKKYL
;
A
#
# COMPACT_ATOMS: atom_id res chain seq x y z
N MET A 1 -3.47 5.20 19.19
CA MET A 1 -2.11 5.74 18.92
C MET A 1 -1.78 5.46 17.46
N THR A 2 -0.82 6.16 16.86
CA THR A 2 -0.63 6.15 15.40
C THR A 2 0.10 4.89 14.92
N ASN A 3 -0.48 4.20 13.95
CA ASN A 3 0.16 3.07 13.29
C ASN A 3 1.38 3.55 12.48
N ASN A 4 2.53 2.91 12.69
CA ASN A 4 3.75 3.25 11.97
C ASN A 4 3.92 2.32 10.77
N TYR A 5 4.17 2.90 9.60
CA TYR A 5 4.39 2.28 8.32
C TYR A 5 5.84 2.44 7.88
N TYR A 6 6.39 1.38 7.31
CA TYR A 6 7.78 1.29 6.93
C TYR A 6 7.90 0.73 5.51
N CYS A 7 8.97 1.14 4.85
CA CYS A 7 9.35 0.55 3.57
C CYS A 7 9.75 -0.93 3.76
N PRO A 8 9.24 -1.88 2.97
CA PRO A 8 9.66 -3.28 3.04
C PRO A 8 11.13 -3.50 2.60
N ILE A 9 11.71 -2.56 1.85
CA ILE A 9 13.05 -2.66 1.28
C ILE A 9 14.10 -2.02 2.19
N CYS A 10 13.99 -0.71 2.47
CA CYS A 10 14.98 0.01 3.27
C CYS A 10 14.60 0.17 4.74
N LYS A 11 13.43 -0.30 5.17
CA LYS A 11 12.91 -0.20 6.54
C LYS A 11 12.77 1.22 7.09
N SER A 12 12.86 2.25 6.23
CA SER A 12 12.64 3.64 6.64
C SER A 12 11.20 3.86 7.06
N ASN A 13 10.99 4.69 8.07
CA ASN A 13 9.66 5.16 8.45
C ASN A 13 9.08 6.03 7.31
N MET A 14 7.82 5.79 6.96
CA MET A 14 7.11 6.47 5.87
C MET A 14 5.95 7.34 6.38
N ASN A 15 5.76 7.44 7.70
CA ASN A 15 4.78 8.34 8.29
C ASN A 15 5.32 9.76 8.36
N ILE A 16 4.44 10.72 8.04
CA ILE A 16 4.58 12.12 8.42
C ILE A 16 3.28 12.50 9.11
N GLY A 17 3.33 12.73 10.43
CA GLY A 17 2.13 12.90 11.25
C GLY A 17 1.22 11.67 11.19
N ASN A 18 -0.05 11.87 10.82
CA ASN A 18 -1.05 10.80 10.70
C ASN A 18 -1.18 10.24 9.28
N SER A 19 -0.26 10.60 8.37
CA SER A 19 -0.32 10.17 6.98
C SER A 19 0.90 9.33 6.60
N VAL A 20 0.68 8.32 5.76
CA VAL A 20 1.73 7.57 5.07
C VAL A 20 2.06 8.28 3.76
N VAL A 21 3.34 8.57 3.55
CA VAL A 21 3.81 9.29 2.37
C VAL A 21 4.45 8.32 1.37
N ILE A 22 3.97 8.37 0.14
CA ILE A 22 4.40 7.49 -0.95
C ILE A 22 4.68 8.35 -2.19
N SER A 23 5.73 8.01 -2.95
CA SER A 23 5.94 8.58 -4.27
C SER A 23 5.13 7.81 -5.31
N ALA A 24 4.24 8.50 -6.03
CA ALA A 24 3.41 7.92 -7.08
C ALA A 24 3.90 8.38 -8.47
N LYS A 25 3.81 7.49 -9.45
CA LYS A 25 4.12 7.77 -10.85
C LYS A 25 2.95 7.35 -11.73
N SER A 26 2.44 8.27 -12.55
CA SER A 26 1.36 8.02 -13.51
C SER A 26 1.87 7.20 -14.72
N PRO A 27 0.95 6.61 -15.51
CA PRO A 27 1.30 6.03 -16.81
C PRO A 27 1.91 7.05 -17.77
N ASP A 28 1.46 8.30 -17.68
CA ASP A 28 1.94 9.46 -18.46
C ASP A 28 3.32 9.98 -17.96
N ASN A 29 3.95 9.27 -17.02
CA ASN A 29 5.27 9.57 -16.44
C ASN A 29 5.33 10.78 -15.48
N ASP A 30 4.19 11.40 -15.18
CA ASP A 30 4.07 12.39 -14.11
C ASP A 30 4.37 11.78 -12.75
N LYS A 31 4.98 12.55 -11.86
CA LYS A 31 5.35 12.11 -10.51
C LYS A 31 4.75 13.04 -9.48
N GLY A 32 4.35 12.48 -8.35
CA GLY A 32 3.81 13.23 -7.22
C GLY A 32 4.00 12.49 -5.91
N LEU A 33 3.82 13.21 -4.82
CA LEU A 33 3.72 12.62 -3.48
C LEU A 33 2.26 12.42 -3.13
N LEU A 34 1.96 11.24 -2.59
CA LEU A 34 0.65 10.84 -2.13
C LEU A 34 0.71 10.68 -0.61
N PHE A 35 -0.23 11.30 0.07
CA PHE A 35 -0.48 11.12 1.49
C PHE A 35 -1.72 10.25 1.64
N LEU A 36 -1.56 9.13 2.34
CA LEU A 36 -2.63 8.19 2.68
C LEU A 36 -2.89 8.27 4.18
N GLU A 37 -4.14 8.13 4.60
CA GLU A 37 -4.44 7.99 6.03
C GLU A 37 -3.86 6.70 6.61
N THR A 38 -3.42 6.75 7.87
CA THR A 38 -2.82 5.60 8.57
C THR A 38 -3.85 4.60 9.11
N GLU A 39 -5.12 5.02 9.17
CA GLU A 39 -6.25 4.20 9.61
C GLU A 39 -6.65 3.19 8.52
N LEU A 40 -6.70 1.91 8.88
CA LEU A 40 -7.09 0.86 7.94
C LEU A 40 -8.57 0.99 7.57
N GLY A 41 -8.86 0.90 6.26
CA GLY A 41 -10.20 1.15 5.73
C GLY A 41 -10.50 2.62 5.47
N ASN A 42 -9.61 3.55 5.85
CA ASN A 42 -9.68 4.94 5.44
C ASN A 42 -8.93 5.13 4.12
N TYR A 43 -9.68 5.40 3.06
CA TYR A 43 -9.15 5.55 1.70
C TYR A 43 -8.97 7.01 1.29
N SER A 44 -8.96 7.93 2.26
CA SER A 44 -8.71 9.35 2.01
C SER A 44 -7.27 9.53 1.51
N LYS A 45 -7.13 10.33 0.46
CA LYS A 45 -5.85 10.58 -0.20
C LYS A 45 -5.70 12.07 -0.43
N THR A 46 -4.53 12.61 -0.11
CA THR A 46 -4.17 13.99 -0.44
C THR A 46 -2.89 14.01 -1.25
N THR A 47 -2.79 14.98 -2.14
CA THR A 47 -1.67 15.15 -3.08
C THR A 47 -1.57 16.63 -3.45
N HIS A 48 -0.47 17.02 -4.09
CA HIS A 48 -0.34 18.35 -4.66
C HIS A 48 -1.48 18.64 -5.66
N PRO A 49 -2.10 19.84 -5.66
CA PRO A 49 -3.23 20.17 -6.54
C PRO A 49 -2.97 19.99 -8.03
N GLU A 50 -1.72 20.13 -8.46
CA GLU A 50 -1.32 19.93 -9.86
C GLU A 50 -1.22 18.44 -10.24
N PHE A 51 -0.98 17.56 -9.27
CA PHE A 51 -0.94 16.11 -9.51
C PHE A 51 -2.34 15.51 -9.35
N LYS A 52 -3.14 15.61 -10.42
CA LYS A 52 -4.53 15.14 -10.42
C LYS A 52 -4.61 13.63 -10.58
N LEU A 53 -5.11 12.97 -9.53
CA LEU A 53 -5.37 11.53 -9.54
C LEU A 53 -6.61 11.23 -10.39
N LYS A 54 -6.47 10.34 -11.37
CA LYS A 54 -7.57 9.90 -12.25
C LYS A 54 -8.15 8.58 -11.74
N LYS A 55 -9.46 8.53 -11.50
CA LYS A 55 -10.15 7.30 -11.09
C LYS A 55 -10.01 6.20 -12.14
N GLY A 56 -9.74 4.97 -11.71
CA GLY A 56 -9.53 3.80 -12.57
C GLY A 56 -8.13 3.69 -13.18
N VAL A 57 -7.23 4.63 -12.88
CA VAL A 57 -5.86 4.60 -13.39
C VAL A 57 -4.92 3.94 -12.38
N GLU A 58 -4.04 3.08 -12.90
CA GLU A 58 -2.95 2.44 -12.15
C GLU A 58 -1.79 3.43 -11.99
N TYR A 59 -1.30 3.60 -10.75
CA TYR A 59 -0.10 4.38 -10.46
C TYR A 59 1.00 3.48 -9.89
N LYS A 60 2.25 3.68 -10.30
CA LYS A 60 3.37 2.95 -9.71
C LYS A 60 3.79 3.63 -8.41
N PHE A 61 3.89 2.86 -7.33
CA PHE A 61 4.23 3.38 -6.01
C PHE A 61 5.66 3.05 -5.64
N TYR A 62 6.34 4.04 -5.06
CA TYR A 62 7.75 3.99 -4.73
C TYR A 62 7.96 4.53 -3.32
N CYS A 63 8.99 4.01 -2.65
CA CYS A 63 9.46 4.56 -1.40
C CYS A 63 9.98 6.00 -1.63
N PRO A 64 9.56 7.00 -0.85
CA PRO A 64 10.08 8.36 -0.99
C PRO A 64 11.54 8.50 -0.55
N VAL A 65 12.06 7.54 0.23
CA VAL A 65 13.42 7.57 0.78
C VAL A 65 14.42 6.83 -0.13
N CYS A 66 14.13 5.56 -0.49
CA CYS A 66 15.07 4.75 -1.29
C CYS A 66 14.66 4.60 -2.76
N HIS A 67 13.51 5.14 -3.17
CA HIS A 67 12.95 5.01 -4.52
C HIS A 67 12.71 3.59 -5.01
N ALA A 68 12.79 2.59 -4.12
CA ALA A 68 12.43 1.22 -4.47
C ALA A 68 10.93 1.12 -4.78
N LYS A 69 10.59 0.30 -5.79
CA LYS A 69 9.21 0.00 -6.15
C LYS A 69 8.56 -0.78 -5.01
N LEU A 70 7.38 -0.34 -4.58
CA LEU A 70 6.63 -0.96 -3.48
C LEU A 70 5.59 -1.97 -3.98
N ASN A 71 5.31 -1.96 -5.29
CA ASN A 71 4.41 -2.92 -5.91
C ASN A 71 4.95 -4.35 -5.74
N THR A 72 4.05 -5.30 -5.49
CA THR A 72 4.43 -6.69 -5.27
C THR A 72 4.70 -7.39 -6.61
N PRO A 73 5.59 -8.40 -6.64
CA PRO A 73 5.89 -9.14 -7.86
C PRO A 73 4.72 -10.00 -8.33
N GLU A 74 3.87 -10.49 -7.42
CA GLU A 74 2.73 -11.36 -7.72
C GLU A 74 1.61 -10.64 -8.47
N ASN A 75 1.42 -9.35 -8.17
CA ASN A 75 0.45 -8.53 -8.87
C ASN A 75 0.92 -7.07 -8.89
N PRO A 76 1.17 -6.47 -10.07
CA PRO A 76 1.64 -5.09 -10.16
C PRO A 76 0.64 -4.09 -9.57
N ASN A 77 -0.64 -4.46 -9.43
CA ASN A 77 -1.66 -3.58 -8.86
C ASN A 77 -1.64 -3.54 -7.33
N LEU A 78 -0.92 -4.47 -6.70
CA LEU A 78 -0.81 -4.56 -5.25
C LEU A 78 0.49 -3.93 -4.79
N VAL A 79 0.44 -3.21 -3.68
CA VAL A 79 1.58 -2.53 -3.06
C VAL A 79 1.72 -3.01 -1.63
N LYS A 80 2.93 -3.42 -1.25
CA LYS A 80 3.24 -3.89 0.09
C LYS A 80 3.94 -2.81 0.92
N LEU A 81 3.46 -2.65 2.14
CA LEU A 81 4.03 -1.84 3.20
C LEU A 81 4.22 -2.73 4.44
N LEU A 82 5.14 -2.35 5.31
CA LEU A 82 5.25 -2.93 6.64
C LEU A 82 4.58 -1.99 7.62
N MET A 83 3.92 -2.53 8.63
CA MET A 83 3.24 -1.77 9.66
C MET A 83 3.61 -2.34 11.02
N THR A 84 3.80 -1.47 12.01
CA THR A 84 3.91 -1.89 13.41
C THR A 84 2.66 -1.43 14.14
N ASP A 85 1.91 -2.39 14.68
CA ASP A 85 0.74 -2.14 15.51
C ASP A 85 1.14 -1.53 16.86
N GLU A 86 0.17 -1.06 17.65
CA GLU A 86 0.36 -0.49 18.99
C GLU A 86 1.11 -1.41 19.97
N THR A 87 1.09 -2.73 19.72
CA THR A 87 1.80 -3.74 20.53
C THR A 87 3.25 -3.95 20.12
N GLY A 88 3.77 -3.17 19.17
CA GLY A 88 5.13 -3.34 18.62
C GLY A 88 5.27 -4.51 17.66
N LYS A 89 4.16 -5.15 17.27
CA LYS A 89 4.16 -6.31 16.38
C LYS A 89 4.11 -5.88 14.92
N GLU A 90 5.01 -6.44 14.12
CA GLU A 90 5.06 -6.21 12.68
C GLU A 90 3.94 -6.97 11.97
N CYS A 91 3.27 -6.28 11.05
CA CYS A 91 2.27 -6.78 10.13
C CYS A 91 2.61 -6.32 8.71
N GLU A 92 2.19 -7.10 7.71
CA GLU A 92 2.26 -6.64 6.32
C GLU A 92 0.94 -6.01 5.92
N ILE A 93 1.00 -4.82 5.32
CA ILE A 93 -0.16 -4.15 4.75
C ILE A 93 -0.04 -4.19 3.23
N ILE A 94 -1.08 -4.68 2.56
CA ILE A 94 -1.17 -4.70 1.11
C ILE A 94 -2.33 -3.81 0.68
N ILE A 95 -2.09 -2.87 -0.23
CA ILE A 95 -3.10 -1.95 -0.78
C ILE A 95 -3.11 -2.00 -2.30
N SER A 96 -4.25 -1.63 -2.92
CA SER A 96 -4.29 -1.39 -4.36
C SER A 96 -3.66 -0.04 -4.73
N ASN A 97 -2.97 -0.02 -5.86
CA ASN A 97 -2.42 1.18 -6.47
C ASN A 97 -3.35 1.83 -7.52
N ILE A 98 -4.54 1.27 -7.73
CA ILE A 98 -5.55 1.80 -8.65
C ILE A 98 -6.37 2.85 -7.91
N ILE A 99 -6.44 4.07 -8.47
CA ILE A 99 -7.20 5.15 -7.83
C ILE A 99 -8.69 4.85 -7.91
N GLY A 100 -9.36 4.89 -6.76
CA GLY A 100 -10.77 4.56 -6.61
C GLY A 100 -11.05 3.08 -6.38
N GLU A 101 -10.03 2.23 -6.33
CA GLU A 101 -10.13 0.87 -5.82
C GLU A 101 -9.80 0.86 -4.33
N HIS A 102 -10.75 0.39 -3.53
CA HIS A 102 -10.71 0.46 -2.08
C HIS A 102 -10.56 -0.96 -1.52
N CYS A 103 -9.31 -1.44 -1.53
CA CYS A 103 -8.94 -2.66 -0.83
C CYS A 103 -7.64 -2.47 -0.05
N THR A 104 -7.67 -2.93 1.19
CA THR A 104 -6.52 -3.00 2.08
C THR A 104 -6.55 -4.34 2.78
N TYR A 105 -5.40 -5.02 2.84
CA TYR A 105 -5.24 -6.29 3.53
C TYR A 105 -4.19 -6.14 4.61
N LYS A 106 -4.52 -6.58 5.82
CA LYS A 106 -3.58 -6.71 6.93
C LYS A 106 -3.25 -8.18 7.12
N ILE A 107 -1.98 -8.52 6.94
CA ILE A 107 -1.50 -9.90 7.05
C ILE A 107 -0.64 -10.02 8.30
N ARG A 108 -1.01 -10.96 9.16
CA ARG A 108 -0.28 -11.29 10.38
C ARG A 108 -0.42 -12.78 10.68
N ASP A 109 0.68 -13.45 11.02
CA ASP A 109 0.68 -14.85 11.45
C ASP A 109 -0.11 -15.79 10.51
N LYS A 110 0.01 -15.59 9.18
CA LYS A 110 -0.72 -16.31 8.11
C LYS A 110 -2.24 -16.08 8.07
N LYS A 111 -2.77 -15.12 8.84
CA LYS A 111 -4.15 -14.65 8.75
C LYS A 111 -4.18 -13.32 8.01
N ALA A 112 -5.10 -13.19 7.07
CA ALA A 112 -5.34 -11.96 6.36
C ALA A 112 -6.70 -11.38 6.79
N GLU A 113 -6.68 -10.12 7.21
CA GLU A 113 -7.86 -9.30 7.46
C GLU A 113 -8.05 -8.37 6.25
N ALA A 114 -9.24 -8.36 5.69
CA ALA A 114 -9.57 -7.62 4.48
C ALA A 114 -10.47 -6.42 4.83
N PHE A 115 -10.16 -5.27 4.24
CA PHE A 115 -10.90 -4.02 4.44
C PHE A 115 -11.30 -3.44 3.08
N GLY A 116 -12.49 -2.81 3.03
CA GLY A 116 -13.01 -2.13 1.85
C GLY A 116 -13.88 -2.99 0.92
N PRO A 117 -14.67 -2.34 0.04
CA PRO A 117 -15.63 -3.03 -0.84
C PRO A 117 -14.98 -3.83 -1.97
N ASP A 118 -13.74 -3.51 -2.34
CA ASP A 118 -13.04 -4.19 -3.44
C ASP A 118 -12.15 -5.35 -2.98
N ALA A 119 -12.18 -5.69 -1.68
CA ALA A 119 -11.24 -6.63 -1.09
C ALA A 119 -11.41 -8.09 -1.57
N ASP A 120 -12.55 -8.43 -2.16
CA ASP A 120 -12.73 -9.75 -2.75
C ASP A 120 -11.93 -9.94 -4.06
N LYS A 121 -11.56 -8.85 -4.75
CA LYS A 121 -10.87 -8.91 -6.05
C LYS A 121 -9.51 -9.60 -5.99
N TYR A 122 -8.78 -9.44 -4.88
CA TYR A 122 -7.42 -9.96 -4.75
C TYR A 122 -7.26 -11.07 -3.72
N ARG A 123 -8.36 -11.60 -3.15
CA ARG A 123 -8.31 -12.69 -2.15
C ARG A 123 -7.38 -13.83 -2.55
N ARG A 124 -7.40 -14.24 -3.83
CA ARG A 124 -6.52 -15.29 -4.36
C ARG A 124 -5.02 -15.01 -4.15
N TYR A 125 -4.58 -13.76 -4.20
CA TYR A 125 -3.17 -13.38 -3.99
C TYR A 125 -2.79 -13.23 -2.51
N ILE A 126 -3.79 -13.02 -1.66
CA ILE A 126 -3.63 -12.71 -0.24
C ILE A 126 -3.70 -13.97 0.61
N ASP A 127 -4.66 -14.86 0.33
CA ASP A 127 -4.91 -16.08 1.10
C ASP A 127 -3.87 -17.18 0.85
N LEU A 128 -3.05 -17.03 -0.20
CA LEU A 128 -1.96 -17.97 -0.48
C LEU A 128 -0.77 -17.72 0.46
N PRO A 129 -0.27 -18.76 1.18
CA PRO A 129 0.95 -18.64 1.94
C PRO A 129 2.12 -18.23 1.05
N THR A 130 3.04 -17.43 1.59
CA THR A 130 4.20 -16.85 0.87
C THR A 130 4.99 -17.88 0.06
N GLU A 131 5.06 -19.13 0.55
CA GLU A 131 5.77 -20.25 -0.07
C GLU A 131 5.18 -20.68 -1.43
N TYR A 132 3.88 -20.47 -1.63
CA TYR A 132 3.16 -20.83 -2.85
C TYR A 132 3.01 -19.67 -3.84
N LYS A 133 3.28 -18.43 -3.41
CA LYS A 133 3.17 -17.24 -4.25
C LYS A 133 4.10 -17.25 -5.47
N LYS A 134 5.20 -18.01 -5.43
CA LYS A 134 6.14 -18.19 -6.54
C LYS A 134 5.60 -19.00 -7.74
N TYR A 135 4.42 -19.60 -7.60
CA TYR A 135 3.77 -20.42 -8.65
C TYR A 135 2.54 -19.74 -9.28
N LEU A 136 2.31 -18.47 -8.95
CA LEU A 136 1.35 -17.60 -9.65
C LEU A 136 2.03 -16.97 -10.87
#